data_AF-A0A821L1S3-F1
#
_entry.id   AF-A0A821L1S3-F1
#
_cell.length_a   1.000
_cell.length_b   1.000
_cell.length_c   1.000
_cell.angle_alpha   90.00
_cell.angle_beta   90.00
_cell.angle_gamma   90.00
#
_symmetry.space_group_name_H-M   'P 1'
#
loop_
_entity.id
_entity.type
_entity.pdbx_description
1 polymer ?
#
loop_
_entity_poly.entity_id
_entity_poly.type
_entity_poly.pdbx_seq_one_letter_code
_entity_poly.pdbx_strand_id
1 'polypeptide(L)'
;MILVKDRMVEEEENSKKENNIILTEVTTVTKSSQPQGEVREQWSEKLDFLLSIIGFAVDLANIWRFPYLCYKNGGGAFLIPYVLSVILGGMPLFYLELLLGQYYRQGSITCWKKICPLLAGIGWAVTIIAFYTDFYYNVVISWGLYYLFASLKRYLPWSECNHSWNTKDCFTVNIRRNFLENCMNRTNNTLSSSTRL
;
A
#
# COMPACT_ATOMS: atom_id res chain seq x y z
N MET A 1 5.59 -0.15 -65.54
CA MET A 1 5.67 -0.74 -64.18
C MET A 1 5.05 0.14 -63.09
N ILE A 2 5.04 1.47 -63.24
CA ILE A 2 4.45 2.38 -62.25
C ILE A 2 2.90 2.43 -62.36
N LEU A 3 2.34 2.51 -63.57
CA LEU A 3 0.86 2.54 -63.79
C LEU A 3 0.10 1.23 -63.55
N VAL A 4 0.81 0.12 -63.30
CA VAL A 4 0.22 -1.18 -62.89
C VAL A 4 0.30 -1.34 -61.37
N LYS A 5 1.23 -0.65 -60.72
CA LYS A 5 1.41 -0.68 -59.26
C LYS A 5 0.24 0.02 -58.57
N ASP A 6 -0.20 1.17 -59.10
CA ASP A 6 -1.25 1.96 -58.46
C ASP A 6 -2.63 1.30 -58.55
N ARG A 7 -2.94 0.63 -59.67
CA ARG A 7 -4.20 -0.12 -59.84
C ARG A 7 -4.29 -1.34 -58.92
N MET A 8 -3.16 -1.98 -58.62
CA MET A 8 -3.10 -3.10 -57.67
C MET A 8 -3.18 -2.62 -56.20
N VAL A 9 -2.83 -1.36 -55.90
CA VAL A 9 -2.94 -0.80 -54.56
C VAL A 9 -4.40 -0.43 -54.24
N GLU A 10 -5.16 0.10 -55.20
CA GLU A 10 -6.60 0.37 -55.02
C GLU A 10 -7.45 -0.89 -54.86
N GLU A 11 -7.14 -1.98 -55.59
CA GLU A 11 -7.81 -3.28 -55.42
C GLU A 11 -7.51 -3.93 -54.06
N GLU A 12 -6.28 -3.76 -53.53
CA GLU A 12 -5.94 -4.22 -52.17
C GLU A 12 -6.66 -3.43 -51.06
N GLU A 13 -6.85 -2.12 -51.22
CA GLU A 13 -7.54 -1.30 -50.22
C GLU A 13 -9.05 -1.56 -50.17
N ASN A 14 -9.70 -1.76 -51.32
CA ASN A 14 -11.12 -2.11 -51.36
C ASN A 14 -11.38 -3.52 -50.82
N SER A 15 -10.51 -4.49 -51.12
CA SER A 15 -10.58 -5.83 -50.52
C SER A 15 -10.34 -5.78 -49.00
N LYS A 16 -9.42 -4.94 -48.51
CA LYS A 16 -9.21 -4.74 -47.05
C LYS A 16 -10.43 -4.08 -46.39
N LYS A 17 -11.12 -3.15 -47.04
CA LYS A 17 -12.35 -2.51 -46.52
C LYS A 17 -13.53 -3.48 -46.43
N GLU A 18 -13.80 -4.27 -47.47
CA GLU A 18 -14.87 -5.30 -47.43
C GLU A 18 -14.57 -6.38 -46.39
N ASN A 19 -13.32 -6.85 -46.30
CA ASN A 19 -12.92 -7.83 -45.29
C ASN A 19 -13.07 -7.28 -43.87
N ASN A 20 -12.77 -6.00 -43.62
CA ASN A 20 -12.95 -5.38 -42.31
C ASN A 20 -14.43 -5.24 -41.92
N ILE A 21 -15.32 -4.94 -42.88
CA ILE A 21 -16.76 -4.86 -42.64
C ILE A 21 -17.32 -6.26 -42.28
N ILE A 22 -16.90 -7.30 -43.02
CA ILE A 22 -17.30 -8.70 -42.74
C ILE A 22 -16.72 -9.20 -41.41
N LEU A 23 -15.46 -8.87 -41.09
CA LEU A 23 -14.84 -9.21 -39.79
C LEU A 23 -15.57 -8.55 -38.61
N THR A 24 -16.07 -7.32 -38.78
CA THR A 24 -16.79 -6.62 -37.70
C THR A 24 -18.19 -7.22 -37.48
N GLU A 25 -18.86 -7.67 -38.54
CA GLU A 25 -20.20 -8.27 -38.47
C GLU A 25 -20.17 -9.75 -37.99
N VAL A 26 -19.11 -10.50 -38.32
CA VAL A 26 -18.93 -11.88 -37.83
C VAL A 26 -18.50 -11.93 -36.35
N THR A 27 -17.81 -10.88 -35.87
CA THR A 27 -17.39 -10.79 -34.46
C THR A 27 -18.55 -10.47 -33.50
N THR A 28 -19.62 -9.81 -33.97
CA THR A 28 -20.79 -9.51 -33.11
C THR A 28 -21.79 -10.65 -32.99
N VAL A 29 -21.81 -11.61 -33.93
CA VAL A 29 -22.83 -12.68 -33.95
C VAL A 29 -22.30 -14.04 -33.46
N THR A 30 -20.99 -14.26 -33.38
CA THR A 30 -20.44 -15.56 -32.96
C THR A 30 -19.89 -15.52 -31.53
N LYS A 31 -20.74 -15.22 -30.56
CA LYS A 31 -20.50 -15.61 -29.15
C LYS A 31 -20.83 -17.10 -29.00
N SER A 32 -20.16 -17.95 -29.79
CA SER A 32 -20.30 -19.40 -29.72
C SER A 32 -19.42 -19.94 -28.60
N SER A 33 -20.07 -20.57 -27.63
CA SER A 33 -19.51 -21.46 -26.62
C SER A 33 -18.60 -22.55 -27.25
N GLN A 34 -17.31 -22.24 -27.36
CA GLN A 34 -16.24 -23.23 -27.34
C GLN A 34 -15.86 -23.48 -25.87
N PRO A 35 -15.32 -24.65 -25.48
CA PRO A 35 -14.81 -24.85 -24.14
C PRO A 35 -13.64 -23.89 -23.95
N GLN A 36 -13.92 -22.70 -23.41
CA GLN A 36 -12.92 -21.71 -23.04
C GLN A 36 -12.02 -22.36 -22.00
N GLY A 37 -10.85 -22.83 -22.42
CA GLY A 37 -9.73 -22.87 -21.50
C GLY A 37 -9.61 -21.45 -20.95
N GLU A 38 -9.83 -21.28 -19.65
CA GLU A 38 -9.82 -19.98 -18.97
C GLU A 38 -8.59 -19.17 -19.42
N VAL A 39 -8.82 -18.16 -20.27
CA VAL A 39 -7.77 -17.21 -20.63
C VAL A 39 -7.60 -16.30 -19.43
N ARG A 40 -6.43 -16.40 -18.77
CA ARG A 40 -6.12 -15.59 -17.59
C ARG A 40 -6.09 -14.10 -17.98
N GLU A 41 -6.83 -13.29 -17.22
CA GLU A 41 -6.79 -11.83 -17.32
C GLU A 41 -5.37 -11.30 -17.14
N GLN A 42 -4.96 -10.37 -18.00
CA GLN A 42 -3.65 -9.75 -18.02
C GLN A 42 -3.79 -8.26 -17.69
N TRP A 43 -2.79 -7.68 -17.04
CA TRP A 43 -2.72 -6.24 -16.82
C TRP A 43 -2.78 -5.47 -18.14
N SER A 44 -3.58 -4.40 -18.17
CA SER A 44 -3.70 -3.45 -19.28
C SER A 44 -2.35 -2.81 -19.59
N GLU A 45 -1.70 -2.24 -18.57
CA GLU A 45 -0.44 -1.53 -18.70
C GLU A 45 0.60 -2.01 -17.69
N LYS A 46 1.89 -1.89 -18.07
CA LYS A 46 3.01 -2.24 -17.19
C LYS A 46 3.09 -1.33 -15.97
N LEU A 47 2.62 -0.08 -16.10
CA LEU A 47 2.56 0.88 -15.01
C LEU A 47 1.54 0.47 -13.93
N ASP A 48 0.39 -0.06 -14.32
CA ASP A 48 -0.64 -0.53 -13.38
C ASP A 48 -0.10 -1.66 -12.48
N PHE A 49 0.66 -2.57 -13.08
CA PHE A 49 1.36 -3.62 -12.36
C PHE A 49 2.43 -3.05 -11.40
N LEU A 50 3.25 -2.11 -11.87
CA LEU A 50 4.29 -1.49 -11.04
C LEU A 50 3.69 -0.73 -9.86
N LEU A 51 2.65 0.06 -10.10
CA LEU A 51 1.95 0.81 -9.05
C LEU A 51 1.29 -0.12 -8.04
N SER A 52 0.75 -1.25 -8.47
CA SER A 52 0.20 -2.27 -7.57
C SER A 52 1.27 -2.86 -6.66
N ILE A 53 2.46 -3.15 -7.18
CA ILE A 53 3.59 -3.63 -6.39
C ILE A 53 4.07 -2.57 -5.39
N ILE A 54 4.23 -1.32 -5.83
CA ILE A 54 4.68 -0.23 -4.96
C ILE A 54 3.65 0.02 -3.85
N GLY A 55 2.35 0.01 -4.19
CA GLY A 55 1.27 0.15 -3.22
C GLY A 55 1.23 -1.00 -2.20
N PHE A 56 1.61 -2.21 -2.59
CA PHE A 56 1.77 -3.33 -1.67
C PHE A 56 3.03 -3.20 -0.79
N ALA A 57 4.13 -2.68 -1.33
CA ALA A 57 5.41 -2.55 -0.61
C ALA A 57 5.46 -1.37 0.38
N VAL A 58 4.70 -0.30 0.11
CA VAL A 58 4.63 0.88 0.97
C VAL A 58 3.46 0.77 1.94
N ASP A 59 3.77 0.58 3.22
CA ASP A 59 2.77 0.41 4.27
C ASP A 59 2.92 1.44 5.41
N LEU A 60 2.02 1.39 6.39
CA LEU A 60 2.11 2.20 7.60
C LEU A 60 3.39 1.89 8.40
N ALA A 61 3.87 0.64 8.37
CA ALA A 61 5.08 0.22 9.09
C ALA A 61 6.31 1.04 8.67
N ASN A 62 6.41 1.41 7.40
CA ASN A 62 7.47 2.28 6.90
C ASN A 62 7.47 3.67 7.55
N ILE A 63 6.31 4.20 7.95
CA ILE A 63 6.18 5.57 8.50
C ILE A 63 6.59 5.63 9.98
N TRP A 64 6.19 4.65 10.79
CA TRP A 64 6.39 4.70 12.25
C TRP A 64 7.42 3.70 12.79
N ARG A 65 7.51 2.49 12.22
CA ARG A 65 8.36 1.43 12.75
C ARG A 65 9.80 1.62 12.29
N PHE A 66 10.00 1.98 11.02
CA PHE A 66 11.35 2.23 10.51
C PHE A 66 12.06 3.38 11.26
N PRO A 67 11.47 4.57 11.45
CA PRO A 67 12.13 5.63 12.22
C PRO A 67 12.37 5.25 13.68
N TYR A 68 11.41 4.58 14.32
CA TYR A 68 11.57 4.09 15.70
C TYR A 68 12.75 3.12 15.83
N LEU A 69 12.88 2.19 14.89
CA LEU A 69 13.93 1.18 14.92
C LEU A 69 15.31 1.78 14.62
N CYS A 70 15.39 2.74 13.69
CA CYS A 70 16.60 3.50 13.45
C CYS A 70 17.03 4.24 14.72
N TYR A 71 16.12 4.99 15.35
CA TYR A 71 16.41 5.76 16.55
C TYR A 71 16.92 4.87 17.70
N LYS A 72 16.28 3.71 17.93
CA LYS A 72 16.67 2.78 19.00
C LYS A 72 18.02 2.11 18.77
N ASN A 73 18.40 1.85 17.52
CA ASN A 73 19.59 1.05 17.17
C ASN A 73 20.79 1.91 16.70
N GLY A 74 20.95 3.12 17.24
CA GLY A 74 22.10 3.98 16.93
C GLY A 74 21.89 4.93 15.73
N GLY A 75 20.64 5.29 15.45
CA GLY A 75 20.27 6.29 14.46
C GLY A 75 20.73 5.91 13.05
N GLY A 76 21.58 6.76 12.47
CA GLY A 76 22.11 6.58 11.11
C GLY A 76 22.98 5.33 10.92
N ALA A 77 23.63 4.82 11.98
CA ALA A 77 24.48 3.63 11.87
C ALA A 77 23.69 2.35 11.53
N PHE A 78 22.41 2.30 11.92
CA PHE A 78 21.51 1.19 11.61
C PHE A 78 21.24 1.02 10.10
N LEU A 79 21.46 2.06 9.28
CA LEU A 79 21.25 1.97 7.84
C LEU A 79 22.20 0.97 7.17
N ILE A 80 23.42 0.79 7.69
CA ILE A 80 24.41 -0.12 7.11
C ILE A 80 23.90 -1.58 7.13
N PRO A 81 23.58 -2.19 8.29
CA PRO A 81 23.01 -3.54 8.34
C PRO A 81 21.63 -3.62 7.69
N TYR A 82 20.84 -2.55 7.71
CA TYR A 82 19.53 -2.51 7.05
C TYR A 82 19.67 -2.67 5.54
N VAL A 83 20.48 -1.83 4.88
CA VAL A 83 20.69 -1.90 3.42
C VAL A 83 21.33 -3.23 3.02
N LEU A 84 22.29 -3.74 3.80
CA LEU A 84 22.88 -5.06 3.53
C LEU A 84 21.86 -6.19 3.60
N SER A 85 20.98 -6.20 4.60
CA SER A 85 19.94 -7.24 4.71
C SER A 85 18.88 -7.14 3.61
N VAL A 86 18.55 -5.92 3.16
CA VAL A 86 17.67 -5.72 2.00
C VAL A 86 18.34 -6.21 0.71
N ILE A 87 19.61 -5.92 0.46
CA ILE A 87 20.29 -6.36 -0.76
C ILE A 87 20.52 -7.87 -0.78
N LEU A 88 20.94 -8.47 0.35
CA LEU A 88 21.31 -9.88 0.40
C LEU A 88 20.12 -10.81 0.62
N GLY A 89 19.08 -10.36 1.33
CA GLY A 89 17.92 -11.17 1.67
C GLY A 89 16.63 -10.66 1.01
N GLY A 90 16.31 -9.37 1.23
CA GLY A 90 15.04 -8.79 0.78
C GLY A 90 14.84 -8.86 -0.73
N MET A 91 15.78 -8.30 -1.50
CA MET A 91 15.70 -8.22 -2.97
C MET A 91 15.71 -9.60 -3.64
N PRO A 92 16.59 -10.56 -3.28
CA PRO A 92 16.57 -11.89 -3.88
C PRO A 92 15.27 -12.65 -3.63
N LEU A 93 14.73 -12.60 -2.40
CA LEU A 93 13.47 -13.26 -2.07
C LEU A 93 12.28 -12.62 -2.80
N PHE A 94 12.25 -11.29 -2.85
CA PHE A 94 11.21 -10.55 -3.56
C PHE A 94 11.23 -10.85 -5.06
N TYR A 95 12.42 -10.88 -5.67
CA TYR A 95 12.57 -11.20 -7.09
C TYR A 95 12.19 -12.65 -7.40
N LEU A 96 12.55 -13.59 -6.53
CA LEU A 96 12.17 -14.99 -6.66
C LEU A 96 10.64 -15.17 -6.65
N GLU A 97 9.94 -14.51 -5.73
CA GLU A 97 8.48 -14.57 -5.65
C GLU A 97 7.83 -13.99 -6.93
N LEU A 98 8.32 -12.83 -7.40
CA LEU A 98 7.83 -12.22 -8.64
C LEU A 98 8.06 -13.13 -9.86
N LEU A 99 9.25 -13.71 -9.99
CA LEU A 99 9.57 -14.63 -11.08
C LEU A 99 8.70 -15.88 -11.05
N LEU A 100 8.48 -16.49 -9.89
CA LEU A 100 7.61 -17.65 -9.74
C LEU A 100 6.17 -17.31 -10.13
N GLY A 101 5.65 -16.16 -9.68
CA GLY A 101 4.31 -15.69 -10.03
C GLY A 101 4.12 -15.44 -11.53
N GLN A 102 5.14 -14.89 -12.20
CA GLN A 102 5.12 -14.65 -13.65
C GLN A 102 5.33 -15.93 -14.47
N TYR A 103 6.17 -16.86 -14.00
CA TYR A 103 6.47 -18.11 -14.71
C TYR A 103 5.31 -19.11 -14.65
N TYR A 104 4.80 -19.41 -13.44
CA TYR A 104 3.73 -20.40 -13.26
C TYR A 104 2.35 -19.85 -13.60
N ARG A 105 2.18 -18.53 -13.58
CA ARG A 105 0.93 -17.81 -13.89
C ARG A 105 -0.30 -18.33 -13.14
N GLN A 106 -0.11 -18.77 -11.89
CA GLN A 106 -1.16 -19.36 -11.03
C GLN A 106 -1.15 -18.74 -9.64
N GLY A 107 -2.26 -18.92 -8.90
CA GLY A 107 -2.36 -18.50 -7.50
C GLY A 107 -1.43 -19.29 -6.58
N SER A 108 -1.20 -18.78 -5.37
CA SER A 108 -0.21 -19.33 -4.41
C SER A 108 -0.40 -20.84 -4.13
N ILE A 109 -1.65 -21.29 -3.89
CA ILE A 109 -1.95 -22.70 -3.61
C ILE A 109 -1.62 -23.62 -4.79
N THR A 110 -2.03 -23.24 -6.00
CA THR A 110 -1.81 -24.03 -7.22
C THR A 110 -0.37 -23.97 -7.69
N CYS A 111 0.32 -22.85 -7.48
CA CYS A 111 1.74 -22.67 -7.77
C CYS A 111 2.60 -23.68 -7.00
N TRP A 112 2.44 -23.76 -5.67
CA TRP A 112 3.20 -24.70 -4.83
C TRP A 112 2.89 -26.16 -5.16
N LYS A 113 1.64 -26.50 -5.50
CA LYS A 113 1.27 -27.85 -5.96
C LYS A 113 1.99 -28.26 -7.24
N LYS A 114 2.25 -27.33 -8.16
CA LYS A 114 2.98 -27.60 -9.41
C LYS A 114 4.49 -27.68 -9.24
N ILE A 115 5.06 -26.88 -8.33
CA ILE A 115 6.51 -26.89 -8.06
C ILE A 115 6.89 -28.16 -7.30
N CYS A 116 6.26 -28.37 -6.15
CA CYS A 116 6.51 -29.53 -5.30
C CYS A 116 5.24 -29.84 -4.48
N PRO A 117 4.50 -30.92 -4.80
CA PRO A 117 3.24 -31.23 -4.12
C PRO A 117 3.41 -31.48 -2.61
N LEU A 118 4.60 -31.86 -2.15
CA LEU A 118 4.91 -31.99 -0.72
C LEU A 118 4.83 -30.64 0.02
N LEU A 119 5.14 -29.54 -0.67
CA LEU A 119 5.11 -28.18 -0.13
C LEU A 119 3.78 -27.45 -0.39
N ALA A 120 2.74 -28.16 -0.83
CA ALA A 120 1.42 -27.57 -1.11
C ALA A 120 0.80 -26.87 0.12
N GLY A 121 1.22 -27.24 1.34
CA GLY A 121 0.80 -26.58 2.57
C GLY A 121 1.23 -25.11 2.69
N ILE A 122 2.32 -24.70 2.01
CA ILE A 122 2.82 -23.33 2.05
C ILE A 122 1.78 -22.35 1.46
N GLY A 123 1.16 -22.70 0.33
CA GLY A 123 0.15 -21.84 -0.29
C GLY A 123 -1.08 -21.63 0.61
N TRP A 124 -1.49 -22.65 1.37
CA TRP A 124 -2.55 -22.52 2.37
C TRP A 124 -2.12 -21.64 3.55
N ALA A 125 -0.90 -21.84 4.06
CA ALA A 125 -0.36 -21.04 5.15
C ALA A 125 -0.30 -19.54 4.79
N VAL A 126 0.21 -19.20 3.59
CA VAL A 126 0.26 -17.81 3.10
C VAL A 126 -1.15 -17.21 2.98
N THR A 127 -2.11 -17.98 2.49
CA THR A 127 -3.51 -17.52 2.37
C THR A 127 -4.15 -17.25 3.73
N ILE A 128 -3.93 -18.12 4.72
CA ILE A 128 -4.45 -17.95 6.08
C ILE A 128 -3.79 -16.75 6.78
N ILE A 129 -2.47 -16.58 6.61
CA ILE A 129 -1.75 -15.43 7.17
C ILE A 129 -2.28 -14.12 6.57
N ALA A 130 -2.51 -14.07 5.26
CA ALA A 130 -3.09 -12.90 4.59
C ALA A 130 -4.49 -12.59 5.16
N PHE A 131 -5.34 -13.60 5.32
CA PHE A 131 -6.68 -13.43 5.89
C PHE A 131 -6.67 -12.86 7.32
N TYR A 132 -5.80 -13.36 8.20
CA TYR A 132 -5.64 -12.78 9.54
C TYR A 132 -5.10 -11.36 9.51
N THR A 133 -4.21 -11.09 8.55
CA THR A 133 -3.60 -9.78 8.33
C THR A 133 -4.65 -8.74 7.96
N ASP A 134 -5.57 -9.10 7.06
CA ASP A 134 -6.63 -8.22 6.61
C ASP A 134 -7.57 -7.78 7.75
N PHE A 135 -7.90 -8.68 8.68
CA PHE A 135 -8.80 -8.32 9.79
C PHE A 135 -8.28 -7.18 10.65
N TYR A 136 -7.00 -7.24 11.06
CA TYR A 136 -6.47 -6.19 11.93
C TYR A 136 -6.06 -4.94 11.15
N TYR A 137 -5.54 -5.08 9.92
CA TYR A 137 -5.12 -3.92 9.13
C TYR A 137 -6.31 -3.04 8.75
N ASN A 138 -7.46 -3.63 8.39
CA ASN A 138 -8.66 -2.86 8.08
C ASN A 138 -9.17 -2.04 9.27
N VAL A 139 -8.99 -2.53 10.51
CA VAL A 139 -9.32 -1.75 11.72
C VAL A 139 -8.44 -0.50 11.83
N VAL A 140 -7.13 -0.64 11.56
CA VAL A 140 -6.20 0.49 11.59
C VAL A 140 -6.53 1.53 10.51
N ILE A 141 -6.87 1.07 9.30
CA ILE A 141 -7.33 1.95 8.22
C ILE A 141 -8.62 2.68 8.62
N SER A 142 -9.56 1.97 9.24
CA SER A 142 -10.80 2.56 9.75
C SER A 142 -10.55 3.65 10.79
N TRP A 143 -9.61 3.44 11.72
CA TRP A 143 -9.18 4.50 12.64
C TRP A 143 -8.56 5.68 11.91
N GLY A 144 -7.71 5.43 10.91
CA GLY A 144 -7.13 6.47 10.06
C GLY A 144 -8.20 7.33 9.37
N LEU A 145 -9.21 6.70 8.77
CA LEU A 145 -10.35 7.39 8.15
C LEU A 145 -11.18 8.15 9.17
N TYR A 146 -11.44 7.56 10.34
CA TYR A 146 -12.15 8.24 11.42
C TYR A 146 -11.44 9.53 11.85
N TYR A 147 -10.13 9.46 12.10
CA TYR A 147 -9.33 10.63 12.48
C TYR A 147 -9.20 11.63 11.33
N LEU A 148 -9.14 11.18 10.07
CA LEU A 148 -9.16 12.04 8.90
C LEU A 148 -10.45 12.89 8.86
N PHE A 149 -11.63 12.28 8.96
CA PHE A 149 -12.88 13.03 8.97
C PHE A 149 -13.05 13.88 10.24
N ALA A 150 -12.58 13.41 11.40
CA ALA A 150 -12.57 14.19 12.63
C ALA A 150 -11.66 15.43 12.54
N SER A 151 -10.62 15.40 11.72
CA SER A 151 -9.67 16.51 11.50
C SER A 151 -10.21 17.64 10.63
N LEU A 152 -11.31 17.42 9.89
CA LEU A 152 -11.95 18.44 9.05
C LEU A 152 -12.73 19.49 9.85
N LYS A 153 -12.78 19.36 11.18
CA LYS A 153 -13.42 20.33 12.08
C LYS A 153 -12.49 21.53 12.32
N ARG A 154 -13.07 22.72 12.51
CA ARG A 154 -12.31 23.97 12.79
C ARG A 154 -11.45 23.87 14.06
N TYR A 155 -11.94 23.16 15.08
CA TYR A 155 -11.22 22.88 16.31
C TYR A 155 -11.03 21.38 16.44
N LEU A 156 -9.78 20.96 16.70
CA LEU A 156 -9.43 19.54 16.73
C LEU A 156 -9.84 18.94 18.08
N PRO A 157 -10.58 17.83 18.11
CA PRO A 157 -11.15 17.30 19.36
C PRO A 157 -10.08 16.80 20.35
N TRP A 158 -8.88 16.45 19.88
CA TRP A 158 -7.75 16.06 20.75
C TRP A 158 -6.89 17.23 21.24
N SER A 159 -7.23 18.47 20.87
CA SER A 159 -6.50 19.66 21.35
C SER A 159 -7.02 20.18 22.69
N GLU A 160 -8.24 19.79 23.10
CA GLU A 160 -8.92 20.30 24.29
C GLU A 160 -9.33 19.20 25.26
N CYS A 161 -9.23 19.52 26.56
CA CYS A 161 -9.64 18.62 27.64
C CYS A 161 -11.13 18.72 28.01
N ASN A 162 -11.95 19.53 27.33
CA ASN A 162 -13.36 19.73 27.66
C ASN A 162 -14.31 18.80 26.89
N HIS A 163 -14.13 17.49 27.04
CA HIS A 163 -14.96 16.48 26.37
C HIS A 163 -15.45 15.43 27.35
N SER A 164 -16.57 14.76 27.03
CA SER A 164 -17.20 13.76 27.90
C SER A 164 -16.35 12.52 28.16
N TRP A 165 -15.41 12.22 27.26
CA TRP A 165 -14.48 11.09 27.39
C TRP A 165 -13.21 11.42 28.17
N ASN A 166 -13.01 12.68 28.59
CA ASN A 166 -11.82 13.09 29.32
C ASN A 166 -11.94 12.85 30.82
N THR A 167 -10.84 12.43 31.44
CA THR A 167 -10.73 12.24 32.89
C THR A 167 -10.13 13.48 33.57
N LYS A 168 -10.12 13.50 34.91
CA LYS A 168 -9.52 14.57 35.72
C LYS A 168 -8.01 14.74 35.49
N ASP A 169 -7.36 13.72 34.93
CA ASP A 169 -5.93 13.71 34.63
C ASP A 169 -5.60 14.32 33.26
N CYS A 170 -6.59 14.83 32.52
CA CYS A 170 -6.36 15.49 31.24
C CYS A 170 -5.67 16.83 31.44
N PHE A 171 -4.49 17.01 30.82
CA PHE A 171 -3.76 18.28 30.82
C PHE A 171 -3.46 18.73 29.39
N THR A 172 -3.64 20.01 29.11
CA THR A 172 -3.18 20.64 27.87
C THR A 172 -1.86 21.38 28.13
N VAL A 173 -1.12 21.67 27.05
CA VAL A 173 0.13 22.44 27.14
C VAL A 173 -0.08 23.80 27.81
N ASN A 174 -1.23 24.44 27.54
CA ASN A 174 -1.60 25.72 28.16
C ASN A 174 -1.84 25.58 29.67
N ILE A 175 -2.53 24.52 30.10
CA ILE A 175 -2.73 24.24 31.53
C ILE A 175 -1.39 24.00 32.23
N ARG A 176 -0.47 23.25 31.60
CA ARG A 176 0.87 23.00 32.14
C ARG A 176 1.68 24.29 32.28
N ARG A 177 1.64 25.20 31.30
CA ARG A 177 2.31 26.51 31.37
C ARG A 177 1.76 27.37 32.51
N ASN A 178 0.43 27.48 32.63
CA ASN A 178 -0.22 28.24 33.70
C ASN A 178 0.14 27.70 35.09
N PHE A 179 0.22 26.37 35.23
CA PHE A 179 0.63 25.75 36.48
C PHE A 179 2.09 26.08 36.84
N LEU A 180 3.02 25.99 35.88
CA LEU A 180 4.43 26.33 36.08
C LEU A 180 4.62 27.82 36.42
N GLU A 181 3.90 28.72 35.73
CA GLU A 181 3.92 30.15 36.03
C GLU A 181 3.38 30.44 37.44
N ASN A 182 2.30 29.79 37.86
CA ASN A 182 1.76 29.94 39.21
C ASN A 182 2.72 29.40 40.29
N CYS A 183 3.43 28.31 40.02
CA CYS A 183 4.47 27.80 40.91
C CYS A 183 5.65 28.78 41.00
N MET A 184 6.14 29.31 39.88
CA MET A 184 7.23 30.29 39.90
C MET A 184 6.82 31.59 40.61
N ASN A 185 5.60 32.06 40.40
CA ASN A 185 5.06 33.21 41.12
C ASN A 185 4.94 32.95 42.63
N ARG A 186 4.55 31.74 43.06
CA ARG A 186 4.56 31.38 44.49
C ARG A 186 5.97 31.38 45.09
N THR A 187 6.97 30.88 44.36
CA THR A 187 8.37 30.89 44.82
C THR A 187 8.91 32.32 44.95
N ASN A 188 8.59 33.20 44.00
CA ASN A 188 8.99 34.61 44.06
C ASN A 188 8.32 35.35 45.23
N ASN A 189 7.05 35.04 45.50
CA ASN A 189 6.33 35.62 46.64
C ASN A 189 6.84 35.08 48.00
N THR A 190 7.35 33.84 48.05
CA THR A 190 7.98 33.27 49.26
C THR A 190 9.42 33.75 49.46
N LEU A 191 10.20 33.95 48.40
CA LEU A 191 11.53 34.57 48.50
C LEU A 191 11.43 36.03 48.96
N SER A 192 10.52 36.83 48.37
CA SER A 192 10.33 38.25 48.73
C SER A 192 9.74 38.48 50.14
N SER A 193 9.15 37.46 50.75
CA SER A 193 8.75 37.47 52.16
C SER A 193 9.86 36.98 53.10
N SER A 194 10.81 36.19 52.60
CA SER A 194 12.01 35.77 53.36
C SER A 194 13.18 36.76 53.32
N THR A 195 13.21 37.71 52.37
CA THR A 195 14.20 38.84 52.33
C THR A 195 13.71 40.08 53.10
N ARG A 196 12.58 39.98 53.80
CA ARG A 196 11.95 41.06 54.58
C ARG A 196 12.03 40.82 56.10
N LEU A 197 13.07 40.13 56.55
CA LEU A 197 13.52 40.02 57.94
C LEU A 197 14.99 40.44 58.04
#